data_AF-A0A7S1JSX1-F1
#
_entry.id   AF-A0A7S1JSX1-F1
#
_cell.length_a   1.000
_cell.length_b   1.000
_cell.length_c   1.000
_cell.angle_alpha   90.00
_cell.angle_beta   90.00
_cell.angle_gamma   90.00
#
_symmetry.space_group_name_H-M   'P 1'
#
loop_
_entity.id
_entity.type
_entity.pdbx_description
1 polymer ?
#
loop_
_entity_poly.entity_id
_entity_poly.type
_entity_poly.pdbx_seq_one_letter_code
_entity_poly.pdbx_strand_id
1 'polypeptide(L)'
;DHPIKWRGDAALLDGLKDNTHEPEGRDLVGGYADAADHTKWNFNQAYAMTMLSWMAVDFRPLLQRLKLWNTMLETARWGLEYLAKCHIEPNVMYAGVGIADEEWFWWGRPEDIHTDGYYRPSWVINETHPGSDLAGES
;
A
#
# COMPACT_ATOMS: atom_id res chain seq x y z
N ASP A 1 4.32 -18.72 -1.42
CA ASP A 1 4.96 -18.74 -2.76
C ASP A 1 4.74 -17.41 -3.47
N HIS A 2 5.79 -16.87 -4.06
CA HIS A 2 5.75 -15.63 -4.83
C HIS A 2 5.77 -15.96 -6.34
N PRO A 3 4.62 -15.90 -7.06
CA PRO A 3 4.51 -16.42 -8.43
C PRO A 3 5.24 -15.55 -9.47
N ILE A 4 5.56 -14.30 -9.13
CA ILE A 4 6.19 -13.34 -10.04
C ILE A 4 7.71 -13.40 -9.88
N LYS A 5 8.38 -14.18 -10.73
CA LYS A 5 9.81 -14.52 -10.58
C LYS A 5 10.79 -13.36 -10.72
N TRP A 6 10.37 -12.25 -11.33
CA TRP A 6 11.22 -11.10 -11.61
C TRP A 6 11.14 -9.99 -10.55
N ARG A 7 10.29 -10.18 -9.54
CA ARG A 7 10.07 -9.26 -8.43
C ARG A 7 10.73 -9.82 -7.17
N GLY A 8 11.33 -8.95 -6.37
CA GLY A 8 11.94 -9.25 -5.09
C GLY A 8 11.45 -8.31 -3.99
N ASP A 9 12.14 -8.35 -2.85
CA ASP A 9 11.86 -7.48 -1.72
C ASP A 9 12.19 -6.02 -2.08
N ALA A 10 11.26 -5.11 -1.78
CA ALA A 10 11.35 -3.71 -2.15
C ALA A 10 10.72 -2.82 -1.07
N ALA A 11 11.10 -1.55 -1.06
CA ALA A 11 10.54 -0.54 -0.15
C ALA A 11 10.62 -0.93 1.34
N LEU A 12 11.67 -1.67 1.73
CA LEU A 12 11.83 -2.23 3.08
C LEU A 12 12.08 -1.18 4.17
N LEU A 13 12.32 0.09 3.78
CA LEU A 13 12.52 1.21 4.71
C LEU A 13 11.29 2.13 4.79
N ASP A 14 10.15 1.75 4.21
CA ASP A 14 8.92 2.54 4.27
C ASP A 14 8.46 2.74 5.73
N GLY A 15 8.28 4.00 6.12
CA GLY A 15 7.79 4.41 7.44
C GLY A 15 8.84 4.41 8.57
N LEU A 16 10.06 3.93 8.34
CA LEU A 16 11.15 4.01 9.33
C LEU A 16 11.54 5.47 9.59
N LYS A 17 11.98 5.78 10.82
CA LYS A 17 12.23 7.14 11.32
C LYS A 17 13.08 8.03 10.39
N ASP A 18 14.09 7.48 9.73
CA ASP A 18 14.96 8.25 8.83
C ASP A 18 14.31 8.53 7.46
N ASN A 19 13.09 8.03 7.25
CA ASN A 19 12.35 8.05 5.99
C ASN A 19 10.90 8.55 6.20
N THR A 20 10.59 9.21 7.32
CA THR A 20 9.27 9.77 7.62
C THR A 20 9.37 11.01 8.50
N HIS A 21 8.32 11.83 8.52
CA HIS A 21 8.19 12.96 9.43
C HIS A 21 7.76 12.55 10.84
N GLU A 22 7.50 11.26 11.07
CA GLU A 22 7.04 10.71 12.34
C GLU A 22 8.20 10.35 13.30
N PRO A 23 8.24 10.90 14.54
CA PRO A 23 9.39 10.76 15.44
C PRO A 23 9.72 9.32 15.87
N GLU A 24 8.72 8.45 15.91
CA GLU A 24 8.84 7.06 16.39
C GLU A 24 9.17 6.07 15.27
N GLY A 25 8.86 6.41 14.01
CA GLY A 25 8.83 5.45 12.91
C GLY A 25 7.73 4.39 13.07
N ARG A 26 7.24 3.87 11.94
CA ARG A 26 6.25 2.79 11.87
C ARG A 26 6.62 1.84 10.74
N ASP A 27 6.37 0.55 10.93
CA ASP A 27 6.52 -0.42 9.84
C ASP A 27 5.40 -0.22 8.82
N LEU A 28 5.73 0.37 7.67
CA LEU A 28 4.82 0.52 6.54
C LEU A 28 5.21 -0.38 5.37
N VAL A 29 6.02 -1.42 5.58
CA VAL A 29 6.35 -2.40 4.54
C VAL A 29 5.11 -3.22 4.17
N GLY A 30 4.89 -3.39 2.86
CA GLY A 30 3.76 -4.13 2.29
C GLY A 30 2.92 -3.28 1.33
N GLY A 31 1.69 -3.72 1.07
CA GLY A 31 0.75 -3.04 0.18
C GLY A 31 1.16 -3.11 -1.29
N TYR A 32 0.52 -2.28 -2.11
CA TYR A 32 0.75 -2.20 -3.55
C TYR A 32 1.26 -0.81 -3.94
N ALA A 33 2.20 -0.77 -4.88
CA ALA A 33 2.42 0.44 -5.65
C ALA A 33 1.15 0.77 -6.44
N ASP A 34 0.83 2.06 -6.58
CA ASP A 34 -0.42 2.52 -7.18
C ASP A 34 -0.50 2.15 -8.67
N ALA A 35 0.58 2.37 -9.42
CA ALA A 35 0.62 2.10 -10.84
C ALA A 35 2.00 1.58 -11.30
N ALA A 36 2.67 2.32 -12.19
CA ALA A 36 3.99 1.99 -12.71
C ALA A 36 5.13 2.69 -11.96
N ASP A 37 4.78 3.61 -11.06
CA ASP A 37 5.67 4.19 -10.07
C ASP A 37 5.76 3.29 -8.83
N HIS A 38 6.28 3.82 -7.74
CA HIS A 38 6.55 3.12 -6.49
C HIS A 38 5.76 3.71 -5.30
N THR A 39 4.86 4.64 -5.59
CA THR A 39 4.09 5.40 -4.61
C THR A 39 3.01 4.48 -4.09
N LYS A 40 2.68 4.64 -2.81
CA LYS A 40 1.57 3.91 -2.20
C LYS A 40 0.51 4.93 -1.83
N TRP A 41 -0.49 5.07 -2.69
CA TRP A 41 -1.64 5.94 -2.44
C TRP A 41 -2.78 5.13 -1.82
N ASN A 42 -3.03 5.37 -0.53
CA ASN A 42 -3.93 4.48 0.22
C ASN A 42 -5.39 4.61 -0.21
N PHE A 43 -5.83 5.75 -0.75
CA PHE A 43 -7.20 5.90 -1.23
C PHE A 43 -7.50 4.97 -2.41
N ASN A 44 -6.62 4.96 -3.41
CA ASN A 44 -6.75 4.09 -4.58
C ASN A 44 -6.59 2.61 -4.19
N GLN A 45 -5.67 2.32 -3.27
CA GLN A 45 -5.43 0.96 -2.79
C GLN A 45 -6.64 0.43 -2.01
N ALA A 46 -7.21 1.23 -1.12
CA ALA A 46 -8.42 0.91 -0.37
C ALA A 46 -9.59 0.63 -1.32
N TYR A 47 -9.83 1.51 -2.30
CA TYR A 47 -10.83 1.30 -3.34
C TYR A 47 -10.64 -0.02 -4.10
N ALA A 48 -9.40 -0.33 -4.50
CA ALA A 48 -9.10 -1.59 -5.16
C ALA A 48 -9.41 -2.80 -4.25
N MET A 49 -9.09 -2.73 -2.96
CA MET A 49 -9.39 -3.80 -2.00
C MET A 49 -10.89 -3.95 -1.77
N THR A 50 -11.64 -2.85 -1.68
CA THR A 50 -13.11 -2.86 -1.62
C THR A 50 -13.70 -3.58 -2.82
N MET A 51 -13.28 -3.22 -4.04
CA MET A 51 -13.81 -3.82 -5.27
C MET A 51 -13.45 -5.31 -5.40
N LEU A 52 -12.22 -5.71 -5.08
CA LEU A 52 -11.81 -7.11 -5.09
C LEU A 52 -12.57 -7.93 -4.05
N SER A 53 -12.78 -7.37 -2.86
CA SER A 53 -13.52 -8.02 -1.77
C SER A 53 -14.99 -8.18 -2.12
N TRP A 54 -15.60 -7.16 -2.73
CA TRP A 54 -16.97 -7.24 -3.23
C TRP A 54 -17.09 -8.31 -4.32
N MET A 55 -16.18 -8.32 -5.31
CA MET A 55 -16.15 -9.37 -6.33
C MET A 55 -16.03 -10.78 -5.73
N ALA A 56 -15.24 -10.94 -4.66
CA ALA A 56 -15.12 -12.20 -3.96
C ALA A 56 -16.45 -12.65 -3.34
N VAL A 57 -17.20 -11.74 -2.74
CA VAL A 57 -18.53 -12.03 -2.16
C VAL A 57 -19.52 -12.45 -3.23
N ASP A 58 -19.67 -11.65 -4.30
CA ASP A 58 -20.72 -11.85 -5.30
C ASP A 58 -20.43 -13.03 -6.25
N PHE A 59 -19.17 -13.27 -6.58
CA PHE A 59 -18.77 -14.24 -7.60
C PHE A 59 -18.05 -15.47 -7.04
N ARG A 60 -18.19 -15.77 -5.74
CA ARG A 60 -17.51 -16.90 -5.09
C ARG A 60 -17.60 -18.22 -5.87
N PRO A 61 -18.78 -18.72 -6.31
CA PRO A 61 -18.86 -19.99 -7.05
C PRO A 61 -18.07 -19.96 -8.37
N LEU A 62 -18.08 -18.81 -9.07
CA LEU A 62 -17.33 -18.62 -10.31
C LEU A 62 -15.83 -18.62 -10.05
N LEU A 63 -15.36 -17.87 -9.04
CA LEU A 63 -13.95 -17.82 -8.65
C LEU A 63 -13.42 -19.18 -8.22
N GLN A 64 -14.22 -19.97 -7.50
CA GLN A 64 -13.86 -21.36 -7.14
C GLN A 64 -13.76 -22.25 -8.38
N ARG A 65 -14.72 -22.17 -9.30
CA ARG A 65 -14.70 -22.92 -10.56
C ARG A 65 -13.49 -22.57 -11.43
N LEU A 66 -13.11 -21.30 -11.47
CA LEU A 66 -11.92 -20.81 -12.18
C LEU A 66 -10.61 -21.01 -11.41
N LYS A 67 -10.66 -21.57 -10.19
CA LYS A 67 -9.51 -21.75 -9.30
C LYS A 67 -8.78 -20.43 -8.93
N LEU A 68 -9.50 -19.32 -8.98
CA LEU A 68 -9.01 -17.98 -8.61
C LEU A 68 -9.36 -17.58 -7.18
N TRP A 69 -10.17 -18.38 -6.47
CA TRP A 69 -10.65 -18.05 -5.13
C TRP A 69 -9.52 -17.72 -4.15
N ASN A 70 -8.51 -18.59 -4.03
CA ASN A 70 -7.41 -18.36 -3.09
C ASN A 70 -6.54 -17.17 -3.52
N THR A 71 -6.26 -17.02 -4.82
CA THR A 71 -5.53 -15.87 -5.34
C THR A 71 -6.26 -14.56 -5.02
N MET A 72 -7.58 -14.51 -5.22
CA MET A 72 -8.38 -13.33 -4.87
C MET A 72 -8.27 -12.98 -3.38
N LEU A 73 -8.40 -13.98 -2.49
CA LEU A 73 -8.28 -13.77 -1.05
C LEU A 73 -6.87 -13.34 -0.62
N GLU A 74 -5.83 -13.93 -1.22
CA GLU A 74 -4.44 -13.57 -0.94
C GLU A 74 -4.12 -12.15 -1.42
N THR A 75 -4.58 -11.78 -2.63
CA THR A 75 -4.43 -10.42 -3.16
C THR A 75 -5.10 -9.39 -2.26
N ALA A 76 -6.35 -9.64 -1.85
CA ALA A 76 -7.08 -8.75 -0.95
C ALA A 76 -6.43 -8.68 0.44
N ARG A 77 -6.03 -9.82 1.01
CA ARG A 77 -5.35 -9.89 2.31
C ARG A 77 -4.08 -9.03 2.32
N TRP A 78 -3.23 -9.11 1.30
CA TRP A 78 -1.98 -8.36 1.25
C TRP A 78 -2.19 -6.83 1.35
N GLY A 79 -3.20 -6.30 0.65
CA GLY A 79 -3.54 -4.87 0.72
C GLY A 79 -4.22 -4.50 2.04
N LEU A 80 -5.16 -5.32 2.52
CA LEU A 80 -5.88 -5.07 3.78
C LEU A 80 -4.96 -5.14 5.01
N GLU A 81 -3.99 -6.06 5.04
CA GLU A 81 -2.99 -6.12 6.11
C GLU A 81 -2.12 -4.85 6.14
N TYR A 82 -1.77 -4.30 4.98
CA TYR A 82 -1.06 -3.03 4.90
C TYR A 82 -1.93 -1.83 5.32
N LEU A 83 -3.19 -1.75 4.89
CA LEU A 83 -4.12 -0.70 5.33
C LEU A 83 -4.33 -0.75 6.85
N ALA A 84 -4.41 -1.95 7.43
CA ALA A 84 -4.46 -2.13 8.87
C ALA A 84 -3.19 -1.62 9.59
N LYS A 85 -2.00 -1.78 9.00
CA LYS A 85 -0.76 -1.15 9.52
C LYS A 85 -0.82 0.38 9.45
N CYS A 86 -1.52 0.93 8.46
CA CYS A 86 -1.60 2.38 8.25
C CYS A 86 -2.48 3.09 9.29
N HIS A 87 -3.44 2.40 9.91
CA HIS A 87 -4.28 2.94 10.98
C HIS A 87 -3.63 2.70 12.34
N ILE A 88 -2.94 3.72 12.87
CA ILE A 88 -2.06 3.57 14.03
C ILE A 88 -2.72 3.91 15.37
N GLU A 89 -3.70 4.82 15.35
CA GLU A 89 -4.45 5.29 16.52
C GLU A 89 -5.88 5.65 16.09
N PRO A 90 -6.88 5.72 17.00
CA PRO A 90 -8.30 5.88 16.65
C PRO A 90 -8.66 6.99 15.67
N ASN A 91 -7.84 8.04 15.55
CA ASN A 91 -8.02 9.15 14.63
C ASN A 91 -6.73 9.52 13.87
N VAL A 92 -5.80 8.59 13.70
CA VAL A 92 -4.53 8.81 13.02
C VAL A 92 -4.26 7.69 12.03
N MET A 93 -4.17 8.04 10.75
CA MET A 93 -3.97 7.08 9.67
C MET A 93 -2.99 7.61 8.63
N TYR A 94 -2.10 6.75 8.15
CA TYR A 94 -1.27 7.07 6.99
C TYR A 94 -2.11 7.13 5.71
N ALA A 95 -1.92 8.20 4.94
CA ALA A 95 -2.52 8.42 3.64
C ALA A 95 -1.72 7.84 2.47
N GLY A 96 -0.43 7.59 2.69
CA GLY A 96 0.43 7.00 1.69
C GLY A 96 1.91 7.14 2.00
N VAL A 97 2.74 6.59 1.10
CA VAL A 97 4.20 6.64 1.15
C VAL A 97 4.76 7.02 -0.21
N GLY A 98 5.72 7.94 -0.23
CA GLY A 98 6.40 8.44 -1.43
C GLY A 98 6.02 9.87 -1.80
N ILE A 99 6.70 10.41 -2.81
CA ILE A 99 6.42 11.72 -3.42
C ILE A 99 6.28 11.50 -4.92
N ALA A 100 5.13 11.86 -5.49
CA ALA A 100 4.85 11.66 -6.92
C ALA A 100 5.97 12.21 -7.81
N ASP A 101 6.33 13.49 -7.65
CA ASP A 101 7.32 14.15 -8.50
C ASP A 101 8.67 13.44 -8.46
N GLU A 102 9.19 13.17 -7.26
CA GLU A 102 10.50 12.52 -7.13
C GLU A 102 10.49 11.11 -7.75
N GLU A 103 9.38 10.36 -7.64
CA GLU A 103 9.30 9.01 -8.17
C GLU A 103 9.13 8.99 -9.68
N TRP A 104 8.43 9.99 -10.24
CA TRP A 104 8.23 10.11 -11.67
C TRP A 104 9.53 10.48 -12.41
N PHE A 105 10.45 11.16 -11.74
CA PHE A 105 11.77 11.49 -12.30
C PHE A 105 12.82 10.38 -12.13
N TRP A 106 12.49 9.29 -11.42
CA TRP A 106 13.36 8.14 -11.25
C TRP A 106 12.82 6.90 -11.96
N TRP A 107 13.66 6.29 -12.79
CA TRP A 107 13.31 5.08 -13.53
C TRP A 107 14.22 3.92 -13.12
N GLY A 108 13.69 3.04 -12.28
CA GLY A 108 14.44 1.92 -11.74
C GLY A 108 13.53 0.78 -11.31
N ARG A 109 14.14 -0.27 -10.78
CA ARG A 109 13.41 -1.41 -10.23
C ARG A 109 13.01 -1.07 -8.79
N PRO A 110 11.83 -1.46 -8.29
CA PRO A 110 11.42 -1.22 -6.91
C PRO A 110 12.44 -1.72 -5.87
N GLU A 111 13.18 -2.78 -6.19
CA GLU A 111 14.21 -3.37 -5.32
C GLU A 111 15.43 -2.44 -5.11
N ASP A 112 15.68 -1.52 -6.04
CA ASP A 112 16.80 -0.57 -6.00
C ASP A 112 16.40 0.80 -5.43
N ILE A 113 15.15 0.97 -5.00
CA ILE A 113 14.62 2.31 -4.66
C ILE A 113 15.40 3.02 -3.54
N HIS A 114 15.97 2.28 -2.60
CA HIS A 114 16.76 2.88 -1.50
C HIS A 114 18.25 3.01 -1.80
N THR A 115 18.76 2.39 -2.88
CA THR A 115 20.21 2.45 -3.18
C THR A 115 20.63 3.79 -3.76
N ASP A 116 19.68 4.53 -4.35
CA ASP A 116 19.93 5.79 -5.04
C ASP A 116 19.75 7.02 -4.13
N GLY A 117 19.65 6.82 -2.80
CA GLY A 117 19.49 7.90 -1.82
C GLY A 117 18.10 8.55 -1.82
N TYR A 118 17.11 7.82 -2.32
CA TYR A 118 15.75 8.27 -2.53
C TYR A 118 14.95 8.35 -1.21
N TYR A 119 14.41 9.52 -0.90
CA TYR A 119 13.60 9.76 0.29
C TYR A 119 12.12 9.47 -0.01
N ARG A 120 11.48 8.65 0.82
CA ARG A 120 10.08 8.21 0.66
C ARG A 120 9.26 8.55 1.89
N PRO A 121 8.87 9.82 2.08
CA PRO A 121 8.12 10.23 3.26
C PRO A 121 6.79 9.50 3.35
N SER A 122 6.28 9.37 4.56
CA SER A 122 4.92 8.91 4.82
C SER A 122 4.03 10.10 5.18
N TRP A 123 2.80 10.09 4.68
CA TRP A 123 1.82 11.17 4.87
C TRP A 123 0.72 10.72 5.81
N VAL A 124 0.24 11.59 6.70
CA VAL A 124 -0.73 11.25 7.75
C VAL A 124 -1.95 12.16 7.66
N ILE A 125 -3.13 11.60 7.86
CA ILE A 125 -4.36 12.32 8.18
C ILE A 125 -4.71 12.14 9.66
N ASN A 126 -5.27 13.18 10.25
CA ASN A 126 -5.73 13.19 11.64
C ASN A 126 -6.81 14.25 11.87
N GLU A 127 -7.22 14.46 13.12
CA GLU A 127 -8.27 15.44 13.47
C GLU A 127 -7.96 16.88 13.06
N THR A 128 -6.68 17.25 12.93
CA THR A 128 -6.24 18.60 12.50
C THR A 128 -5.94 18.70 11.00
N HIS A 129 -5.67 17.57 10.35
CA HIS A 129 -5.42 17.44 8.92
C HIS A 129 -6.33 16.31 8.38
N PRO A 130 -7.64 16.57 8.24
CA PRO A 130 -8.61 15.52 7.99
C PRO A 130 -8.57 15.03 6.54
N GLY A 131 -9.03 13.79 6.34
CA GLY A 131 -9.18 13.17 5.02
C GLY A 131 -10.32 12.16 5.01
N SER A 132 -11.56 12.65 5.11
CA SER A 132 -12.76 11.81 5.27
C SER A 132 -12.97 10.81 4.13
N ASP A 133 -12.65 11.19 2.89
CA ASP A 133 -12.85 10.31 1.73
C ASP A 133 -11.91 9.11 1.81
N LEU A 134 -10.64 9.35 2.12
CA LEU A 134 -9.65 8.32 2.37
C LEU A 134 -10.03 7.45 3.58
N ALA A 135 -10.39 8.06 4.70
CA ALA A 135 -10.77 7.35 5.92
C ALA A 135 -12.06 6.54 5.77
N GLY A 136 -13.00 6.99 4.93
CA GLY A 136 -14.24 6.28 4.67
C GLY A 136 -14.10 5.10 3.71
N GLU A 137 -13.10 5.13 2.82
CA GLU A 137 -12.79 4.02 1.91
C GLU A 137 -11.89 2.95 2.55
N SER A 138 -11.06 3.31 3.54
CA SER A 138 -10.09 2.42 4.20
C SER A 138 -10.70 1.58 5.31
#